data_AF-A0A3C0WAA1-F1
#
_entry.id   AF-A0A3C0WAA1-F1
#
_cell.length_a   1.000
_cell.length_b   1.000
_cell.length_c   1.000
_cell.angle_alpha   90.00
_cell.angle_beta   90.00
_cell.angle_gamma   90.00
#
_symmetry.space_group_name_H-M   'P 1'
#
loop_
_entity.id
_entity.type
_entity.pdbx_description
1 polymer ?
#
loop_
_entity_poly.entity_id
_entity_poly.type
_entity_poly.pdbx_seq_one_letter_code
_entity_poly.pdbx_strand_id
1 'polypeptide(L)'
;MIKEIIATGVDANAAIESGALLLGLPREEVQFEIIDLPRKGGFLGLKKLPAKVRVWVELPDEKPARAEKTEKPRRQEAPKKEQKPAAPKAERSEKPARTEKTEKPAPKAEKAEKQPKAERPPRPEKVEKVEKAEKPAAEPKPVLVEVEPTEEVRAKVEKAAAYVTEILGAMGLSNFTVTPRYYEENVRLQLTGEQIGSVIGRRGETLDAIQYLASLVANRGEGEYIRLSIDSGNYREKRARTLEALAHKLANQAVRTGRSVTLEPMNPYERR
;
A
#
# COMPACT_ATOMS: atom_id res chain seq x y z
N MET A 1 -6.82 36.88 13.88
CA MET A 1 -7.50 35.90 14.77
C MET A 1 -8.68 35.26 14.02
N ILE A 2 -8.89 33.95 14.17
CA ILE A 2 -10.04 33.24 13.58
C ILE A 2 -11.22 33.27 14.57
N LYS A 3 -12.42 33.57 14.08
CA LYS A 3 -13.69 33.38 14.81
C LYS A 3 -14.53 32.35 14.06
N GLU A 4 -15.06 31.32 14.73
CA GLU A 4 -15.99 30.35 14.15
C GLU A 4 -17.27 30.19 14.98
N ILE A 5 -18.39 29.93 14.30
CA ILE A 5 -19.70 29.66 14.89
C ILE A 5 -20.35 28.50 14.12
N ILE A 6 -21.04 27.61 14.84
CA ILE A 6 -21.89 26.56 14.23
C ILE A 6 -23.34 27.05 14.24
N ALA A 7 -23.92 27.20 13.06
CA ALA A 7 -25.26 27.70 12.85
C ALA A 7 -26.21 26.61 12.34
N THR A 8 -27.50 26.76 12.63
CA THR A 8 -28.58 25.89 12.16
C THR A 8 -29.60 26.66 11.34
N GLY A 9 -30.22 25.98 10.38
CA GLY A 9 -31.23 26.56 9.50
C GLY A 9 -32.17 25.49 8.93
N VAL A 10 -33.27 25.93 8.31
CA VAL A 10 -34.21 25.02 7.62
C VAL A 10 -33.50 24.34 6.44
N ASP A 11 -32.68 25.11 5.72
CA ASP A 11 -31.85 24.69 4.60
C ASP A 11 -30.45 25.32 4.72
N ALA A 12 -29.48 24.86 3.91
CA ALA A 12 -28.08 25.29 4.01
C ALA A 12 -27.88 26.82 3.85
N ASN A 13 -28.60 27.47 2.93
CA ASN A 13 -28.56 28.93 2.77
C ASN A 13 -29.00 29.66 4.06
N ALA A 14 -30.12 29.23 4.66
CA ALA A 14 -30.62 29.83 5.90
C ALA A 14 -29.68 29.61 7.10
N ALA A 15 -28.92 28.51 7.11
CA ALA A 15 -27.88 28.26 8.10
C ALA A 15 -26.61 29.12 7.88
N ILE A 16 -26.23 29.40 6.63
CA ILE A 16 -25.15 30.35 6.31
C ILE A 16 -25.55 31.77 6.75
N GLU A 17 -26.77 32.19 6.42
CA GLU A 17 -27.30 33.52 6.77
C GLU A 17 -27.43 33.72 8.29
N SER A 18 -27.91 32.71 9.04
CA SER A 18 -27.93 32.79 10.51
C SER A 18 -26.52 32.80 11.12
N GLY A 19 -25.55 32.09 10.53
CA GLY A 19 -24.15 32.15 10.94
C GLY A 19 -23.47 33.50 10.67
N ALA A 20 -23.73 34.10 9.50
CA ALA A 20 -23.23 35.42 9.12
C ALA A 20 -23.77 36.52 10.05
N LEU A 21 -25.08 36.48 10.35
CA LEU A 21 -25.71 37.38 11.31
C LEU A 21 -25.13 37.26 12.73
N LEU A 22 -24.80 36.05 13.18
CA LEU A 22 -24.16 35.81 14.48
C LEU A 22 -22.69 36.28 14.54
N LEU A 23 -22.00 36.33 13.39
CA LEU A 23 -20.66 36.92 13.26
C LEU A 23 -20.69 38.45 13.06
N GLY A 24 -21.84 39.02 12.72
CA GLY A 24 -22.03 40.45 12.46
C GLY A 24 -21.48 40.92 11.11
N LEU A 25 -21.34 40.02 10.14
CA LEU A 25 -20.66 40.25 8.86
C LEU A 25 -21.55 39.84 7.67
N PRO A 26 -21.38 40.43 6.47
CA PRO A 26 -22.16 40.04 5.29
C PRO A 26 -21.78 38.64 4.81
N ARG A 27 -22.73 37.99 4.12
CA ARG A 27 -22.59 36.62 3.57
C ARG A 27 -21.36 36.42 2.67
N GLU A 28 -20.83 37.50 2.07
CA GLU A 28 -19.71 37.47 1.13
C GLU A 28 -18.33 37.48 1.82
N GLU A 29 -18.26 37.91 3.09
CA GLU A 29 -17.02 37.96 3.88
C GLU A 29 -16.79 36.71 4.75
N VAL A 30 -17.75 35.77 4.77
CA VAL A 30 -17.70 34.58 5.62
C VAL A 30 -17.35 33.30 4.84
N GLN A 31 -16.39 32.53 5.35
CA GLN A 31 -16.11 31.18 4.86
C GLN A 31 -17.03 30.18 5.58
N PHE A 32 -17.43 29.09 4.91
CA PHE A 32 -18.36 28.13 5.48
C PHE A 32 -18.16 26.68 5.01
N GLU A 33 -18.60 25.74 5.85
CA GLU A 33 -18.55 24.29 5.63
C GLU A 33 -19.89 23.67 6.04
N ILE A 34 -20.54 22.94 5.12
CA ILE A 34 -21.82 22.29 5.38
C ILE A 34 -21.55 20.95 6.08
N ILE A 35 -21.86 20.88 7.38
CA ILE A 35 -21.71 19.68 8.21
C ILE A 35 -22.86 18.70 7.97
N ASP A 36 -24.10 19.19 7.99
CA ASP A 36 -25.32 18.40 7.76
C ASP A 36 -26.21 19.11 6.74
N LEU A 37 -26.60 18.39 5.68
CA LEU A 37 -27.66 18.80 4.77
C LEU A 37 -29.04 18.48 5.37
N PRO A 38 -30.09 19.27 5.06
CA PRO A 38 -31.42 19.05 5.62
C PRO A 38 -31.99 17.72 5.14
N ARG A 39 -32.44 16.87 6.07
CA ARG A 39 -32.89 15.50 5.79
C ARG A 39 -34.17 15.15 6.54
N LYS A 40 -35.02 14.33 5.92
CA LYS A 40 -36.16 13.68 6.61
C LYS A 40 -35.62 12.52 7.45
N GLY A 41 -35.84 12.57 8.76
CA GLY A 41 -35.33 11.62 9.73
C GLY A 41 -36.41 11.06 10.67
N GLY A 42 -35.99 10.12 11.52
CA GLY A 42 -36.88 9.36 12.41
C GLY A 42 -37.52 8.15 11.73
N PHE A 43 -38.04 7.23 12.55
CA PHE A 43 -38.46 5.86 12.22
C PHE A 43 -39.54 5.72 11.13
N LEU A 44 -40.16 6.82 10.69
CA LEU A 44 -41.14 6.85 9.60
C LEU A 44 -41.02 8.14 8.73
N GLY A 45 -39.88 8.82 8.76
CA GLY A 45 -39.62 10.04 7.98
C GLY A 45 -40.38 11.31 8.41
N LEU A 46 -41.10 11.27 9.53
CA LEU A 46 -41.98 12.36 10.01
C LEU A 46 -41.26 13.59 10.60
N LYS A 47 -39.96 13.52 10.91
CA LYS A 47 -39.21 14.65 11.50
C LYS A 47 -38.25 15.25 10.47
N LYS A 48 -38.25 16.57 10.31
CA LYS A 48 -37.20 17.28 9.55
C LYS A 48 -36.00 17.51 10.48
N LEU A 49 -34.81 17.12 10.05
CA LEU A 49 -33.55 17.53 10.67
C LEU A 49 -33.08 18.83 9.98
N PRO A 50 -32.77 19.89 10.75
CA PRO A 50 -32.27 21.15 10.19
C PRO A 50 -30.86 20.96 9.60
N ALA A 51 -30.52 21.82 8.65
CA ALA A 51 -29.15 21.93 8.16
C ALA A 51 -28.22 22.45 9.28
N LYS A 52 -26.96 22.00 9.28
CA LYS A 52 -25.88 22.56 10.11
C LYS A 52 -24.74 23.04 9.23
N VAL A 53 -24.29 24.25 9.48
CA VAL A 53 -23.17 24.86 8.77
C VAL A 53 -22.22 25.46 9.80
N ARG A 54 -20.92 25.19 9.65
CA ARG A 54 -19.86 25.90 10.36
C ARG A 54 -19.48 27.12 9.53
N VAL A 55 -19.45 28.29 10.15
CA VAL A 55 -19.14 29.57 9.49
C VAL A 55 -17.98 30.21 10.25
N TRP A 56 -16.95 30.65 9.56
CA TRP A 56 -15.78 31.29 10.16
C TRP A 56 -15.23 32.45 9.34
N VAL A 57 -14.47 33.32 10.02
CA VAL A 57 -13.79 34.47 9.42
C VAL A 57 -12.38 34.55 9.96
N GLU A 58 -11.41 34.70 9.05
CA GLU A 58 -10.02 35.00 9.35
C GLU A 58 -9.82 36.52 9.34
N LEU A 59 -9.97 37.17 10.49
CA LEU A 59 -9.69 38.60 10.61
C LEU A 59 -8.16 38.80 10.57
N PRO A 60 -7.61 39.61 9.63
CA PRO A 60 -6.19 39.94 9.61
C PRO A 60 -5.83 40.71 10.88
N ASP A 61 -4.75 40.30 11.55
CA ASP A 61 -4.38 40.87 12.84
C ASP A 61 -3.86 42.31 12.70
N GLU A 62 -4.68 43.28 13.09
CA GLU A 62 -4.24 44.67 13.28
C GLU A 62 -3.11 44.70 14.31
N LYS A 63 -1.92 45.18 13.89
CA LYS A 63 -0.75 45.30 14.76
C LYS A 63 -1.02 46.35 15.84
N PRO A 64 -1.09 46.00 17.14
CA PRO A 64 -1.33 46.98 18.19
C PRO A 64 -0.14 47.94 18.29
N ALA A 65 -0.41 49.23 18.13
CA ALA A 65 0.61 50.25 18.22
C ALA A 65 1.04 50.50 19.68
N ARG A 66 2.29 50.14 19.99
CA ARG A 66 3.16 50.76 21.01
C ARG A 66 2.55 51.01 22.42
N ALA A 67 2.82 50.08 23.34
CA ALA A 67 2.98 50.38 24.76
C ALA A 67 4.48 50.41 25.13
N GLU A 68 4.88 51.15 26.18
CA GLU A 68 6.30 51.40 26.51
C GLU A 68 6.87 50.52 27.64
N LYS A 69 8.18 50.25 27.51
CA LYS A 69 9.21 50.16 28.58
C LYS A 69 8.83 49.54 29.94
N THR A 70 9.47 48.42 30.25
CA THR A 70 10.08 48.18 31.57
C THR A 70 11.47 47.53 31.38
N GLU A 71 12.41 47.85 32.28
CA GLU A 71 13.83 47.51 32.14
C GLU A 71 14.32 46.43 33.12
N LYS A 72 15.57 45.98 32.89
CA LYS A 72 16.53 45.29 33.80
C LYS A 72 16.51 43.74 33.79
N PRO A 73 17.67 43.10 34.05
CA PRO A 73 19.00 43.45 33.55
C PRO A 73 19.81 42.23 33.04
N ARG A 74 20.99 42.49 32.44
CA ARG A 74 21.89 41.49 31.82
C ARG A 74 22.93 40.93 32.80
N ARG A 75 23.11 39.60 32.84
CA ARG A 75 24.22 38.88 33.51
C ARG A 75 24.50 37.56 32.76
N GLN A 76 25.45 37.53 31.82
CA GLN A 76 26.86 37.11 31.98
C GLN A 76 27.08 35.57 32.11
N GLU A 77 27.36 34.95 30.96
CA GLU A 77 28.50 34.06 30.64
C GLU A 77 28.90 32.87 31.56
N ALA A 78 28.89 31.66 30.97
CA ALA A 78 29.96 30.61 30.88
C ALA A 78 30.84 30.22 32.11
N PRO A 79 31.37 28.96 32.25
CA PRO A 79 31.79 28.05 31.15
C PRO A 79 31.58 26.51 31.37
N LYS A 80 32.22 25.71 30.50
CA LYS A 80 32.26 24.23 30.47
C LYS A 80 32.92 23.54 31.69
N LYS A 81 32.63 22.24 31.85
CA LYS A 81 33.70 21.20 31.92
C LYS A 81 33.22 19.81 31.46
N GLU A 82 34.11 19.02 30.87
CA GLU A 82 33.86 17.61 30.50
C GLU A 82 34.09 16.63 31.66
N GLN A 83 33.55 15.39 31.55
CA GLN A 83 34.38 14.16 31.53
C GLN A 83 33.60 12.86 31.21
N LYS A 84 34.20 12.05 30.33
CA LYS A 84 34.24 10.57 30.32
C LYS A 84 35.66 10.19 30.82
N PRO A 85 35.99 8.94 31.25
CA PRO A 85 35.59 7.68 30.61
C PRO A 85 35.47 6.44 31.53
N ALA A 86 35.52 5.26 30.90
CA ALA A 86 35.97 3.95 31.41
C ALA A 86 35.01 2.99 32.16
N ALA A 87 35.15 1.71 31.80
CA ALA A 87 34.83 0.49 32.55
C ALA A 87 36.17 -0.26 32.78
N PRO A 88 36.32 -1.36 33.57
CA PRO A 88 35.66 -2.66 33.27
C PRO A 88 35.43 -3.67 34.44
N LYS A 89 34.64 -4.74 34.19
CA LYS A 89 34.75 -6.15 34.72
C LYS A 89 34.74 -6.40 36.26
N ALA A 90 34.41 -7.59 36.79
CA ALA A 90 33.68 -8.79 36.33
C ALA A 90 33.39 -9.73 37.53
N GLU A 91 32.43 -10.66 37.42
CA GLU A 91 32.26 -11.98 38.10
C GLU A 91 30.86 -12.52 37.70
N ARG A 92 30.53 -13.78 37.38
CA ARG A 92 31.04 -15.17 37.55
C ARG A 92 30.28 -15.99 38.61
N SER A 93 29.25 -16.71 38.15
CA SER A 93 28.81 -18.03 38.62
C SER A 93 27.86 -18.58 37.54
N GLU A 94 28.20 -19.59 36.73
CA GLU A 94 28.53 -21.00 36.98
C GLU A 94 27.33 -21.97 36.94
N LYS A 95 27.61 -23.20 36.52
CA LYS A 95 26.66 -24.21 36.02
C LYS A 95 27.09 -25.58 36.54
N PRO A 96 26.18 -26.39 37.11
CA PRO A 96 26.36 -27.83 37.21
C PRO A 96 25.54 -28.57 36.13
N ALA A 97 25.79 -29.87 35.96
CA ALA A 97 25.12 -30.69 34.96
C ALA A 97 25.05 -32.18 35.36
N ARG A 98 24.04 -32.89 34.82
CA ARG A 98 24.07 -34.31 34.39
C ARG A 98 24.36 -35.41 35.44
N THR A 99 23.37 -36.29 35.66
CA THR A 99 23.46 -37.78 35.78
C THR A 99 22.06 -38.37 36.05
N GLU A 100 21.72 -39.65 35.82
CA GLU A 100 22.15 -40.66 34.81
C GLU A 100 21.18 -41.87 34.78
N LYS A 101 21.01 -42.51 33.59
CA LYS A 101 20.62 -43.94 33.36
C LYS A 101 19.22 -44.38 33.90
N THR A 102 18.65 -45.56 33.60
CA THR A 102 19.05 -46.77 32.82
C THR A 102 17.92 -47.13 31.79
N GLU A 103 17.83 -48.24 31.01
CA GLU A 103 18.74 -49.36 30.69
C GLU A 103 18.61 -49.89 29.23
N LYS A 104 18.03 -51.09 29.02
CA LYS A 104 17.95 -51.92 27.78
C LYS A 104 16.98 -53.12 28.05
N PRO A 105 16.64 -54.06 27.11
CA PRO A 105 17.52 -54.81 26.20
C PRO A 105 17.00 -55.01 24.76
N ALA A 106 17.71 -55.85 23.98
CA ALA A 106 17.33 -56.34 22.65
C ALA A 106 17.78 -57.81 22.49
N PRO A 107 17.20 -58.56 21.54
CA PRO A 107 17.99 -59.32 20.53
C PRO A 107 17.66 -58.80 19.11
N LYS A 108 18.60 -58.69 18.16
CA LYS A 108 19.36 -59.73 17.41
C LYS A 108 18.48 -60.70 16.60
N ALA A 109 18.85 -61.14 15.39
CA ALA A 109 19.72 -60.61 14.32
C ALA A 109 19.80 -61.67 13.19
N GLU A 110 19.86 -61.28 11.91
CA GLU A 110 20.67 -62.02 10.93
C GLU A 110 21.09 -61.20 9.70
N LYS A 111 21.98 -61.75 8.87
CA LYS A 111 22.60 -61.14 7.69
C LYS A 111 21.91 -61.57 6.39
N ALA A 112 22.01 -60.72 5.37
CA ALA A 112 22.15 -61.14 3.96
C ALA A 112 23.03 -60.13 3.22
N GLU A 113 23.66 -60.53 2.11
CA GLU A 113 24.80 -59.81 1.50
C GLU A 113 24.46 -59.02 0.22
N LYS A 114 25.50 -58.53 -0.46
CA LYS A 114 25.40 -57.61 -1.61
C LYS A 114 24.93 -58.30 -2.90
N GLN A 115 24.19 -57.51 -3.70
CA GLN A 115 24.08 -57.47 -5.17
C GLN A 115 24.94 -58.47 -5.99
N PRO A 116 24.37 -59.00 -7.09
CA PRO A 116 24.61 -58.31 -8.37
C PRO A 116 23.32 -57.93 -9.15
N LYS A 117 23.51 -57.23 -10.28
CA LYS A 117 22.45 -56.88 -11.26
C LYS A 117 22.16 -58.07 -12.18
N ALA A 118 20.90 -58.22 -12.60
CA ALA A 118 20.49 -58.94 -13.81
C ALA A 118 19.24 -58.26 -14.42
N GLU A 119 18.94 -58.51 -15.70
CA GLU A 119 17.99 -57.70 -16.48
C GLU A 119 16.51 -57.80 -16.09
N ARG A 120 15.75 -56.74 -16.45
CA ARG A 120 14.30 -56.81 -16.63
C ARG A 120 13.99 -57.45 -18.00
N PRO A 121 13.03 -58.38 -18.11
CA PRO A 121 12.47 -58.74 -19.41
C PRO A 121 11.68 -57.53 -19.99
N PRO A 122 11.68 -57.34 -21.32
CA PRO A 122 10.95 -56.24 -21.95
C PRO A 122 9.43 -56.48 -21.91
N ARG A 123 8.65 -55.40 -21.80
CA ARG A 123 7.25 -55.39 -22.23
C ARG A 123 7.20 -55.00 -23.72
N PRO A 124 6.27 -55.55 -24.51
CA PRO A 124 6.26 -55.37 -25.96
C PRO A 124 6.01 -53.91 -26.35
N GLU A 125 6.64 -53.50 -27.44
CA GLU A 125 6.44 -52.19 -28.04
C GLU A 125 5.01 -52.05 -28.57
N LYS A 126 4.35 -50.93 -28.26
CA LYS A 126 3.30 -50.39 -29.11
C LYS A 126 3.65 -48.94 -29.41
N VAL A 127 4.00 -48.68 -30.67
CA VAL A 127 4.54 -47.38 -31.12
C VAL A 127 3.40 -46.38 -31.32
N GLU A 128 2.79 -45.95 -30.21
CA GLU A 128 1.85 -44.83 -30.21
C GLU A 128 2.62 -43.53 -30.00
N LYS A 129 3.22 -43.10 -31.11
CA LYS A 129 3.49 -41.72 -31.54
C LYS A 129 3.29 -40.70 -30.41
N VAL A 130 4.38 -40.35 -29.71
CA VAL A 130 4.39 -39.15 -28.86
C VAL A 130 4.25 -37.95 -29.78
N GLU A 131 3.01 -37.49 -29.96
CA GLU A 131 2.76 -36.18 -30.52
C GLU A 131 3.36 -35.18 -29.55
N LYS A 132 4.50 -34.64 -29.98
CA LYS A 132 5.20 -33.50 -29.42
C LYS A 132 4.19 -32.38 -29.25
N ALA A 133 3.57 -32.32 -28.07
CA ALA A 133 2.58 -31.32 -27.73
C ALA A 133 3.23 -29.95 -27.96
N GLU A 134 2.81 -29.31 -29.06
CA GLU A 134 3.24 -27.95 -29.33
C GLU A 134 2.76 -27.12 -28.15
N LYS A 135 3.69 -26.39 -27.53
CA LYS A 135 3.29 -25.29 -26.65
C LYS A 135 2.34 -24.44 -27.50
N PRO A 136 1.09 -24.19 -27.08
CA PRO A 136 0.20 -23.30 -27.82
C PRO A 136 0.98 -22.05 -28.17
N ALA A 137 1.05 -21.73 -29.48
CA ALA A 137 1.89 -20.64 -29.96
C ALA A 137 1.51 -19.39 -29.16
N ALA A 138 2.44 -18.90 -28.36
CA ALA A 138 2.14 -17.83 -27.42
C ALA A 138 1.61 -16.65 -28.22
N GLU A 139 0.33 -16.31 -28.00
CA GLU A 139 -0.34 -15.20 -28.66
C GLU A 139 0.60 -13.99 -28.61
N PRO A 140 0.84 -13.29 -29.73
CA PRO A 140 1.82 -12.22 -29.78
C PRO A 140 1.39 -11.13 -28.80
N LYS A 141 2.01 -11.12 -27.61
CA LYS A 141 1.76 -10.11 -26.57
C LYS A 141 1.81 -8.75 -27.28
N PRO A 142 0.73 -7.94 -27.25
CA PRO A 142 0.68 -6.73 -28.06
C PRO A 142 1.90 -5.89 -27.74
N VAL A 143 2.69 -5.59 -28.77
CA VAL A 143 3.91 -4.81 -28.63
C VAL A 143 3.46 -3.40 -28.30
N LEU A 144 3.53 -3.04 -27.01
CA LEU A 144 3.06 -1.75 -26.51
C LEU A 144 3.98 -0.67 -27.09
N VAL A 145 3.52 -0.06 -28.19
CA VAL A 145 4.22 1.01 -28.90
C VAL A 145 4.30 2.22 -27.96
N GLU A 146 5.51 2.71 -27.70
CA GLU A 146 5.67 3.93 -26.91
C GLU A 146 5.31 5.15 -27.77
N VAL A 147 4.36 5.95 -27.28
CA VAL A 147 3.76 7.09 -28.00
C VAL A 147 4.14 8.39 -27.30
N GLU A 148 4.36 9.48 -28.04
CA GLU A 148 4.52 10.80 -27.42
C GLU A 148 3.19 11.28 -26.83
N PRO A 149 3.12 11.60 -25.52
CA PRO A 149 1.86 12.00 -24.90
C PRO A 149 1.46 13.44 -25.23
N THR A 150 0.16 13.68 -25.31
CA THR A 150 -0.41 15.04 -25.28
C THR A 150 -0.03 15.76 -23.97
N GLU A 151 -0.01 17.10 -24.00
CA GLU A 151 0.38 17.89 -22.83
C GLU A 151 -0.57 17.67 -21.63
N GLU A 152 -1.88 17.49 -21.88
CA GLU A 152 -2.86 17.11 -20.85
C GLU A 152 -2.52 15.77 -20.19
N VAL A 153 -2.19 14.75 -20.99
CA VAL A 153 -1.81 13.42 -20.48
C VAL A 153 -0.54 13.51 -19.66
N ARG A 154 0.47 14.26 -20.12
CA ARG A 154 1.70 14.50 -19.37
C ARG A 154 1.41 15.16 -18.02
N ALA A 155 0.64 16.25 -17.98
CA ALA A 155 0.33 16.98 -16.76
C ALA A 155 -0.49 16.16 -15.74
N LYS A 156 -1.37 15.26 -16.20
CA LYS A 156 -2.08 14.30 -15.32
C LYS A 156 -1.16 13.20 -14.78
N VAL A 157 -0.22 12.72 -15.60
CA VAL A 157 0.76 11.68 -15.21
C VAL A 157 1.84 12.21 -14.27
N GLU A 158 2.25 13.47 -14.43
CA GLU A 158 3.16 14.15 -13.49
C GLU A 158 2.52 14.30 -12.09
N LYS A 159 1.24 14.68 -12.00
CA LYS A 159 0.48 14.69 -10.73
C LYS A 159 0.43 13.30 -10.08
N ALA A 160 0.24 12.24 -10.88
CA ALA A 160 0.24 10.87 -10.38
C ALA A 160 1.63 10.41 -9.90
N ALA A 161 2.70 10.76 -10.63
CA ALA A 161 4.07 10.45 -10.26
C ALA A 161 4.51 11.20 -8.98
N ALA A 162 4.12 12.48 -8.84
CA ALA A 162 4.34 13.25 -7.61
C ALA A 162 3.62 12.61 -6.41
N TYR A 163 2.33 12.28 -6.54
CA TYR A 163 1.56 11.63 -5.49
C TYR A 163 2.12 10.25 -5.07
N VAL A 164 2.58 9.43 -6.03
CA VAL A 164 3.29 8.18 -5.73
C VAL A 164 4.59 8.48 -4.99
N THR A 165 5.36 9.49 -5.41
CA THR A 165 6.62 9.88 -4.77
C THR A 165 6.40 10.34 -3.32
N GLU A 166 5.35 11.13 -3.06
CA GLU A 166 4.94 11.55 -1.71
C GLU A 166 4.57 10.36 -0.82
N ILE A 167 3.77 9.40 -1.32
CA ILE A 167 3.41 8.18 -0.58
C ILE A 167 4.66 7.35 -0.25
N LEU A 168 5.54 7.12 -1.22
CA LEU A 168 6.73 6.29 -1.01
C LEU A 168 7.72 6.96 -0.03
N GLY A 169 7.86 8.29 -0.09
CA GLY A 169 8.59 9.07 0.90
C GLY A 169 7.97 8.97 2.30
N ALA A 170 6.65 9.08 2.42
CA ALA A 170 5.94 8.91 3.69
C ALA A 170 6.00 7.47 4.25
N MET A 171 6.18 6.46 3.38
CA MET A 171 6.48 5.08 3.75
C MET A 171 7.96 4.85 4.16
N GLY A 172 8.81 5.89 4.11
CA GLY A 172 10.21 5.84 4.53
C GLY A 172 11.20 5.39 3.43
N LEU A 173 10.79 5.39 2.16
CA LEU A 173 11.67 5.06 1.04
C LEU A 173 12.32 6.33 0.49
N SER A 174 13.65 6.33 0.34
CA SER A 174 14.42 7.46 -0.22
C SER A 174 15.01 7.20 -1.59
N ASN A 175 15.32 5.94 -1.92
CA ASN A 175 16.19 5.57 -3.04
C ASN A 175 15.39 4.94 -4.20
N PHE A 176 14.46 5.69 -4.79
CA PHE A 176 13.63 5.20 -5.91
C PHE A 176 13.46 6.21 -7.05
N THR A 177 13.14 5.68 -8.22
CA THR A 177 12.87 6.40 -9.47
C THR A 177 11.51 5.96 -10.01
N VAL A 178 10.66 6.93 -10.35
CA VAL A 178 9.38 6.73 -11.02
C VAL A 178 9.55 7.11 -12.49
N THR A 179 9.50 6.14 -13.40
CA THR A 179 9.66 6.38 -14.85
C THR A 179 8.32 6.14 -15.57
N PRO A 180 7.64 7.19 -16.07
CA PRO A 180 6.49 7.03 -16.93
C PRO A 180 6.86 6.41 -18.28
N ARG A 181 6.04 5.46 -18.74
CA ARG A 181 5.97 4.97 -20.12
C ARG A 181 4.56 5.19 -20.65
N TYR A 182 4.46 5.75 -21.85
CA TYR A 182 3.20 6.14 -22.47
C TYR A 182 2.91 5.19 -23.64
N TYR A 183 1.73 4.59 -23.66
CA TYR A 183 1.23 3.73 -24.72
C TYR A 183 -0.17 4.21 -25.13
N GLU A 184 -0.61 3.91 -26.35
CA GLU A 184 -1.84 4.44 -27.00
C GLU A 184 -3.04 4.65 -26.05
N GLU A 185 -3.44 3.65 -25.28
CA GLU A 185 -4.56 3.73 -24.32
C GLU A 185 -4.13 3.68 -22.83
N ASN A 186 -2.84 3.49 -22.53
CA ASN A 186 -2.38 3.09 -21.20
C ASN A 186 -1.07 3.79 -20.81
N VAL A 187 -0.99 4.27 -19.57
CA VAL A 187 0.27 4.78 -19.00
C VAL A 187 0.78 3.80 -17.95
N ARG A 188 2.09 3.53 -17.95
CA ARG A 188 2.76 2.70 -16.94
C ARG A 188 3.81 3.51 -16.19
N LEU A 189 3.62 3.66 -14.88
CA LEU A 189 4.68 4.09 -13.98
C LEU A 189 5.55 2.87 -13.65
N GLN A 190 6.77 2.85 -14.16
CA GLN A 190 7.79 1.87 -13.78
C GLN A 190 8.47 2.35 -12.50
N LEU A 191 8.30 1.59 -11.42
CA LEU A 191 9.01 1.81 -10.16
C LEU A 191 10.29 0.99 -10.14
N THR A 192 11.42 1.69 -10.00
CA THR A 192 12.75 1.08 -9.82
C THR A 192 13.44 1.73 -8.63
N GLY A 193 14.26 1.00 -7.89
CA GLY A 193 14.89 1.54 -6.69
C GLY A 193 15.35 0.49 -5.69
N GLU A 194 16.04 0.94 -4.66
CA GLU A 194 16.36 0.15 -3.49
C GLU A 194 15.10 -0.03 -2.63
N GLN A 195 14.96 -1.19 -1.99
CA GLN A 195 13.83 -1.54 -1.10
C GLN A 195 12.41 -1.42 -1.70
N ILE A 196 12.26 -1.11 -2.99
CA ILE A 196 10.97 -0.99 -3.71
C ILE A 196 10.13 -2.29 -3.68
N GLY A 197 10.75 -3.43 -3.34
CA GLY A 197 10.04 -4.68 -3.04
C GLY A 197 9.10 -4.61 -1.83
N SER A 198 9.28 -3.65 -0.91
CA SER A 198 8.36 -3.39 0.20
C SER A 198 7.00 -2.86 -0.27
N VAL A 199 6.99 -2.02 -1.30
CA VAL A 199 5.80 -1.39 -1.92
C VAL A 199 4.84 -2.41 -2.51
N ILE A 200 5.34 -3.59 -2.87
CA ILE A 200 4.54 -4.73 -3.34
C ILE A 200 3.54 -5.16 -2.25
N GLY A 201 3.95 -5.09 -0.98
CA GLY A 201 3.16 -5.58 0.14
C GLY A 201 2.88 -7.09 0.08
N ARG A 202 1.87 -7.55 0.82
CA ARG A 202 1.41 -8.93 0.70
C ARG A 202 0.72 -9.12 -0.64
N ARG A 203 1.28 -9.98 -1.50
CA ARG A 203 0.66 -10.46 -2.76
C ARG A 203 0.33 -9.37 -3.79
N GLY A 204 0.91 -8.18 -3.68
CA GLY A 204 0.60 -7.04 -4.54
C GLY A 204 -0.47 -6.09 -3.97
N GLU A 205 -1.09 -6.42 -2.82
CA GLU A 205 -2.20 -5.64 -2.22
C GLU A 205 -1.84 -4.15 -2.03
N THR A 206 -0.60 -3.83 -1.66
CA THR A 206 -0.13 -2.45 -1.47
C THR A 206 0.14 -1.76 -2.81
N LEU A 207 0.70 -2.46 -3.80
CA LEU A 207 0.95 -1.91 -5.14
C LEU A 207 -0.35 -1.63 -5.89
N ASP A 208 -1.34 -2.53 -5.78
CA ASP A 208 -2.68 -2.35 -6.34
C ASP A 208 -3.41 -1.17 -5.67
N ALA A 209 -3.28 -1.00 -4.34
CA ALA A 209 -3.86 0.13 -3.63
C ALA A 209 -3.24 1.48 -4.04
N ILE A 210 -1.91 1.55 -4.16
CA ILE A 210 -1.20 2.76 -4.62
C ILE A 210 -1.56 3.06 -6.08
N GLN A 211 -1.66 2.05 -6.95
CA GLN A 211 -2.13 2.22 -8.34
C GLN A 211 -3.56 2.78 -8.39
N TYR A 212 -4.47 2.28 -7.55
CA TYR A 212 -5.85 2.78 -7.48
C TYR A 212 -5.90 4.25 -7.05
N LEU A 213 -5.22 4.61 -5.97
CA LEU A 213 -5.18 5.99 -5.47
C LEU A 213 -4.51 6.94 -6.48
N ALA A 214 -3.38 6.55 -7.08
CA ALA A 214 -2.72 7.34 -8.10
C ALA A 214 -3.58 7.52 -9.37
N SER A 215 -4.39 6.52 -9.74
CA SER A 215 -5.35 6.63 -10.84
C SER A 215 -6.49 7.61 -10.51
N LEU A 216 -6.98 7.63 -9.27
CA LEU A 216 -7.95 8.64 -8.81
C LEU A 216 -7.36 10.06 -8.82
N VAL A 217 -6.08 10.22 -8.49
CA VAL A 217 -5.39 11.53 -8.56
C VAL A 217 -5.15 11.97 -10.00
N ALA A 218 -4.71 11.08 -10.88
CA ALA A 218 -4.52 11.35 -12.32
C ALA A 218 -5.81 11.81 -13.00
N ASN A 219 -6.92 11.15 -12.68
CA ASN A 219 -8.24 11.38 -13.26
C ASN A 219 -9.10 12.35 -12.44
N ARG A 220 -8.51 13.15 -11.54
CA ARG A 220 -9.23 14.17 -10.77
C ARG A 220 -9.38 15.46 -11.58
N GLY A 221 -10.54 15.63 -12.21
CA GLY A 221 -10.92 16.82 -12.95
C GLY A 221 -11.45 16.50 -14.34
N GLU A 222 -11.35 17.46 -15.25
CA GLU A 222 -11.82 17.38 -16.63
C GLU A 222 -10.71 16.89 -17.60
N GLY A 223 -11.01 16.83 -18.90
CA GLY A 223 -10.11 16.27 -19.94
C GLY A 223 -10.09 14.73 -19.96
N GLU A 224 -9.21 14.15 -20.78
CA GLU A 224 -9.23 12.71 -21.12
C GLU A 224 -9.00 11.76 -19.93
N TYR A 225 -9.66 10.59 -19.94
CA TYR A 225 -9.48 9.55 -18.94
C TYR A 225 -8.23 8.70 -19.23
N ILE A 226 -7.31 8.61 -18.26
CA ILE A 226 -6.04 7.91 -18.40
C ILE A 226 -6.06 6.60 -17.63
N ARG A 227 -5.81 5.50 -18.33
CA ARG A 227 -5.67 4.17 -17.74
C ARG A 227 -4.27 3.99 -17.14
N LEU A 228 -4.11 4.43 -15.90
CA LEU A 228 -2.85 4.33 -15.16
C LEU A 228 -2.59 2.91 -14.65
N SER A 229 -1.37 2.43 -14.86
CA SER A 229 -0.83 1.18 -14.32
C SER A 229 0.49 1.44 -13.59
N ILE A 230 0.78 0.66 -12.54
CA ILE A 230 2.06 0.69 -11.83
C ILE A 230 2.65 -0.73 -11.84
N ASP A 231 3.94 -0.83 -12.10
CA ASP A 231 4.71 -2.08 -11.99
C ASP A 231 6.06 -1.83 -11.29
N SER A 232 6.52 -2.81 -10.53
CA SER A 232 7.76 -2.78 -9.74
C SER A 232 8.58 -4.02 -10.08
N GLY A 233 9.68 -3.84 -10.82
CA GLY A 233 10.59 -4.92 -11.20
C GLY A 233 9.94 -6.16 -11.86
N ASN A 234 8.94 -5.96 -12.73
CA ASN A 234 8.10 -7.00 -13.35
C ASN A 234 7.39 -7.91 -12.33
N TYR A 235 6.83 -7.32 -11.26
CA TYR A 235 6.19 -8.09 -10.19
C TYR A 235 5.02 -8.92 -10.72
N ARG A 236 4.15 -8.34 -11.56
CA ARG A 236 2.93 -9.01 -12.03
C ARG A 236 3.23 -10.30 -12.82
N GLU A 237 4.24 -10.28 -13.68
CA GLU A 237 4.66 -11.48 -14.42
C GLU A 237 5.31 -12.54 -13.51
N LYS A 238 6.17 -12.11 -12.56
CA LYS A 238 6.73 -13.03 -11.55
C LYS A 238 5.64 -13.67 -10.70
N ARG A 239 4.63 -12.89 -10.31
CA ARG A 239 3.48 -13.34 -9.50
C ARG A 239 2.65 -14.40 -10.24
N ALA A 240 2.29 -14.15 -11.51
CA ALA A 240 1.59 -15.13 -12.35
C ALA A 240 2.31 -16.50 -12.37
N ARG A 241 3.60 -16.51 -12.70
CA ARG A 241 4.41 -17.75 -12.72
C ARG A 241 4.47 -18.47 -11.37
N THR A 242 4.43 -17.75 -10.24
CA THR A 242 4.33 -18.38 -8.90
C THR A 242 2.96 -18.98 -8.61
N LEU A 243 1.88 -18.40 -9.15
CA LEU A 243 0.51 -18.91 -9.00
C LEU A 243 0.27 -20.13 -9.89
N GLU A 244 0.75 -20.12 -11.13
CA GLU A 244 0.78 -21.29 -12.04
C GLU A 244 1.49 -22.49 -11.38
N ALA A 245 2.70 -22.27 -10.84
CA ALA A 245 3.46 -23.31 -10.15
C ALA A 245 2.75 -23.83 -8.88
N LEU A 246 2.05 -22.95 -8.15
CA LEU A 246 1.23 -23.35 -7.00
C LEU A 246 0.03 -24.19 -7.43
N ALA A 247 -0.69 -23.78 -8.48
CA ALA A 247 -1.84 -24.51 -9.02
C ALA A 247 -1.45 -25.92 -9.46
N HIS A 248 -0.38 -26.08 -10.24
CA HIS A 248 0.15 -27.39 -10.63
C HIS A 248 0.57 -28.24 -9.41
N LYS A 249 1.22 -27.65 -8.40
CA LYS A 249 1.61 -28.35 -7.18
C LYS A 249 0.39 -28.87 -6.41
N LEU A 250 -0.65 -28.05 -6.25
CA LEU A 250 -1.86 -28.42 -5.51
C LEU A 250 -2.75 -29.40 -6.28
N ALA A 251 -2.82 -29.31 -7.62
CA ALA A 251 -3.47 -30.30 -8.47
C ALA A 251 -2.80 -31.68 -8.33
N ASN A 252 -1.45 -31.75 -8.41
CA ASN A 252 -0.70 -32.97 -8.19
C ASN A 252 -0.89 -33.53 -6.77
N GLN A 253 -1.03 -32.66 -5.76
CA GLN A 253 -1.35 -33.07 -4.39
C GLN A 253 -2.77 -33.65 -4.28
N ALA A 254 -3.77 -33.04 -4.90
CA ALA A 254 -5.15 -33.53 -4.91
C ALA A 254 -5.23 -34.92 -5.57
N VAL A 255 -4.65 -35.08 -6.76
CA VAL A 255 -4.58 -36.37 -7.48
C VAL A 255 -3.87 -37.44 -6.65
N ARG A 256 -2.74 -37.11 -6.00
CA ARG A 256 -1.98 -38.08 -5.18
C ARG A 256 -2.66 -38.46 -3.86
N THR A 257 -3.57 -37.64 -3.35
CA THR A 257 -4.20 -37.86 -2.02
C THR A 257 -5.68 -38.23 -2.07
N GLY A 258 -6.35 -38.05 -3.21
CA GLY A 258 -7.79 -38.29 -3.36
C GLY A 258 -8.65 -37.34 -2.52
N ARG A 259 -8.12 -36.17 -2.13
CA ARG A 259 -8.79 -35.21 -1.24
C ARG A 259 -8.88 -33.83 -1.87
N SER A 260 -9.93 -33.09 -1.52
CA SER A 260 -10.07 -31.67 -1.85
C SER A 260 -8.94 -30.85 -1.21
N VAL A 261 -8.43 -29.89 -1.97
CA VAL A 261 -7.35 -28.98 -1.54
C VAL A 261 -7.83 -27.55 -1.68
N THR A 262 -7.92 -26.83 -0.56
CA THR A 262 -8.37 -25.43 -0.51
C THR A 262 -7.17 -24.48 -0.60
N LEU A 263 -7.28 -23.41 -1.38
CA LEU A 263 -6.27 -22.36 -1.50
C LEU A 263 -6.51 -21.24 -0.48
N GLU A 264 -5.47 -20.43 -0.24
CA GLU A 264 -5.62 -19.18 0.53
C GLU A 264 -6.57 -18.19 -0.18
N PRO A 265 -7.24 -17.28 0.55
CA PRO A 265 -8.06 -16.23 -0.06
C PRO A 265 -7.22 -15.28 -0.91
N MET A 266 -7.49 -15.25 -2.23
CA MET A 266 -6.75 -14.49 -3.24
C MET A 266 -7.60 -13.42 -3.93
N ASN A 267 -6.96 -12.40 -4.52
CA ASN A 267 -7.62 -11.34 -5.31
C ASN A 267 -8.37 -11.96 -6.51
N PRO A 268 -9.59 -11.51 -6.89
CA PRO A 268 -10.28 -11.95 -8.12
C PRO A 268 -9.41 -12.09 -9.39
N TYR A 269 -8.37 -11.28 -9.56
CA TYR A 269 -7.41 -11.39 -10.67
C TYR A 269 -6.40 -12.54 -10.53
N GLU A 270 -6.09 -12.98 -9.30
CA GLU A 270 -5.21 -14.13 -9.01
C GLU A 270 -5.97 -15.47 -8.99
N ARG A 271 -7.31 -15.43 -8.97
CA ARG A 271 -8.20 -16.62 -8.95
C ARG A 271 -8.70 -17.04 -10.34
N ARG A 272 -8.28 -16.33 -11.40
CA ARG A 272 -8.61 -16.58 -12.80
C ARG A 272 -7.38 -17.16 -13.49
#